data_AF-X0UPX2-F1
#
_entry.id   AF-X0UPX2-F1
#
_cell.length_a   1.000
_cell.length_b   1.000
_cell.length_c   1.000
_cell.angle_alpha   90.00
_cell.angle_beta   90.00
_cell.angle_gamma   90.00
#
_symmetry.space_group_name_H-M   'P 1'
#
loop_
_entity.id
_entity.type
_entity.pdbx_description
1 polymer ?
#
loop_
_entity_poly.entity_id
_entity_poly.type
_entity_poly.pdbx_seq_one_letter_code
_entity_poly.pdbx_strand_id
1 'polypeptide(L)'
;MLIKFPKTLIDIGPKHPKWQERVKIEILNLTQYVKFLQQKGGRSWFFLAPNKNPKYKFIKWDGYLQVPARPEIRFKMVILLPSNYPFACPRAFAEESIAEYAGKIFLKNIWEEDDGEKFVMICHDHMETVDEAWTPDLTIAHFFIREVYYWWAAQQNLIIDIWNKKNK
;
A
#
# COMPACT_ATOMS: atom_id res chain seq x y z
N MET A 1 11.24 9.99 -12.32
CA MET A 1 11.83 10.35 -11.02
C MET A 1 10.67 10.70 -10.11
N LEU A 2 10.51 10.03 -8.97
CA LEU A 2 9.40 10.32 -8.04
C LEU A 2 9.64 11.66 -7.36
N ILE A 3 8.57 12.43 -7.21
CA ILE A 3 8.66 13.79 -6.67
C ILE A 3 8.53 13.69 -5.15
N LYS A 4 9.61 14.01 -4.43
CA LYS A 4 9.55 14.29 -2.98
C LYS A 4 8.63 15.48 -2.72
N PHE A 5 7.97 15.53 -1.56
CA PHE A 5 7.12 16.68 -1.25
C PHE A 5 7.92 17.99 -1.22
N PRO A 6 7.38 19.08 -1.79
CA PRO A 6 7.97 20.41 -1.59
C PRO A 6 7.89 20.78 -0.11
N LYS A 7 8.88 21.53 0.39
CA LYS A 7 9.00 21.92 1.81
C LYS A 7 7.71 22.46 2.44
N THR A 8 6.92 23.18 1.66
CA THR A 8 5.65 23.79 2.09
C THR A 8 4.53 22.80 2.39
N LEU A 9 4.67 21.52 2.01
CA LEU A 9 3.63 20.50 2.15
C LEU A 9 4.07 19.31 3.02
N ILE A 10 5.31 19.33 3.53
CA ILE A 10 5.91 18.25 4.32
C ILE A 10 5.15 18.07 5.64
N ASP A 11 4.69 19.17 6.26
CA ASP A 11 4.04 19.13 7.57
C ASP A 11 2.50 19.02 7.51
N ILE A 12 1.94 18.84 6.31
CA ILE A 12 0.49 18.80 6.12
C ILE A 12 -0.01 17.38 6.43
N GLY A 13 -0.71 17.23 7.55
CA GLY A 13 -1.34 15.97 7.93
C GLY A 13 -2.87 15.91 7.71
N PRO A 14 -3.52 14.79 8.04
CA PRO A 14 -4.96 14.56 7.83
C PRO A 14 -5.91 15.59 8.45
N LYS A 15 -5.47 16.30 9.50
CA LYS A 15 -6.26 17.33 10.20
C LYS A 15 -6.06 18.74 9.64
N HIS A 16 -5.09 18.93 8.76
CA HIS A 16 -4.72 20.25 8.24
C HIS A 16 -5.71 20.71 7.14
N PRO A 17 -6.09 22.00 7.05
CA PRO A 17 -7.04 22.48 6.03
C PRO A 17 -6.61 22.18 4.58
N LYS A 18 -5.29 22.18 4.33
CA LYS A 18 -4.69 21.85 3.03
C LYS A 18 -4.46 20.35 2.79
N TRP A 19 -5.03 19.47 3.62
CA TRP A 19 -4.87 18.02 3.47
C TRP A 19 -5.23 17.52 2.07
N GLN A 20 -6.31 18.04 1.48
CA GLN A 20 -6.71 17.66 0.13
C GLN A 20 -5.68 18.02 -0.94
N GLU A 21 -4.93 19.11 -0.78
CA GLU A 21 -3.85 19.48 -1.70
C GLU A 21 -2.73 18.44 -1.66
N ARG A 22 -2.40 17.96 -0.45
CA ARG A 22 -1.42 16.91 -0.27
C ARG A 22 -1.88 15.58 -0.89
N VAL A 23 -3.13 15.19 -0.67
CA VAL A 23 -3.72 13.98 -1.28
C VAL A 23 -3.64 14.03 -2.81
N LYS A 24 -3.88 15.19 -3.44
CA LYS A 24 -3.74 15.34 -4.91
C LYS A 24 -2.32 15.01 -5.39
N ILE A 25 -1.30 15.40 -4.62
CA ILE A 25 0.10 15.11 -4.94
C ILE A 25 0.44 13.64 -4.71
N GLU A 26 -0.11 13.01 -3.66
CA GLU A 26 0.00 11.56 -3.47
C GLU A 26 -0.51 10.79 -4.69
N ILE A 27 -1.71 11.15 -5.16
CA ILE A 27 -2.31 10.54 -6.37
C ILE A 27 -1.40 10.76 -7.59
N LEU A 28 -0.86 11.97 -7.77
CA LEU A 28 0.03 12.28 -8.87
C LEU A 28 1.29 11.40 -8.84
N ASN A 29 1.91 11.26 -7.68
CA ASN A 29 3.12 10.45 -7.50
C ASN A 29 2.87 8.96 -7.75
N LEU A 30 1.77 8.41 -7.23
CA LEU A 30 1.36 7.03 -7.52
C LEU A 30 1.08 6.82 -9.00
N THR A 31 0.38 7.77 -9.64
CA THR A 31 0.10 7.72 -11.08
C THR A 31 1.39 7.74 -11.91
N GLN A 32 2.35 8.59 -11.55
CA GLN A 32 3.66 8.64 -12.20
C GLN A 32 4.43 7.32 -12.03
N TYR A 33 4.35 6.71 -10.85
CA TYR A 33 4.99 5.40 -10.61
C TYR A 33 4.37 4.30 -11.50
N VAL A 34 3.04 4.21 -11.55
CA VAL A 34 2.36 3.23 -12.41
C VAL A 34 2.70 3.44 -13.89
N LYS A 35 2.70 4.69 -14.37
CA LYS A 35 3.12 5.01 -15.75
C LYS A 35 4.56 4.60 -16.02
N PHE A 36 5.47 4.82 -15.07
CA PHE A 36 6.86 4.38 -15.18
C PHE A 36 6.96 2.84 -15.33
N LEU A 37 6.20 2.07 -14.54
CA LEU A 37 6.18 0.61 -14.64
C LEU A 37 5.69 0.15 -16.03
N GLN A 38 4.62 0.77 -16.54
CA GLN A 38 4.08 0.48 -17.87
C GLN A 38 5.09 0.77 -18.99
N GLN A 39 5.80 1.90 -18.91
CA GLN A 39 6.83 2.27 -19.89
C GLN A 39 8.04 1.32 -19.89
N LYS A 40 8.34 0.69 -18.74
CA LYS A 40 9.40 -0.31 -18.62
C LYS A 40 8.97 -1.72 -19.05
N GLY A 41 7.77 -1.86 -19.61
CA GLY A 41 7.20 -3.16 -20.01
C GLY A 41 6.78 -4.02 -18.82
N GLY A 42 6.75 -3.46 -17.62
CA GLY A 42 6.25 -4.14 -16.43
C GLY A 42 4.73 -4.25 -16.48
N ARG A 43 4.19 -5.44 -16.19
CA ARG A 43 2.76 -5.60 -15.91
C ARG A 43 2.46 -4.98 -14.54
N SER A 44 1.32 -4.32 -14.42
CA SER A 44 0.92 -3.72 -13.13
C SER A 44 0.76 -4.81 -12.08
N TRP A 45 1.41 -4.63 -10.93
CA TRP A 45 1.33 -5.53 -9.79
C TRP A 45 0.39 -5.00 -8.70
N PHE A 46 -0.14 -3.79 -8.86
CA PHE A 46 -1.10 -3.19 -7.94
C PHE A 46 -2.02 -2.17 -8.61
N PHE A 47 -3.07 -1.81 -7.89
CA PHE A 47 -3.87 -0.60 -8.08
C PHE A 47 -4.11 0.00 -6.69
N LEU A 48 -4.15 1.33 -6.59
CA LEU A 48 -4.48 2.02 -5.35
C LEU A 48 -5.19 3.35 -5.65
N ALA A 49 -6.27 3.64 -4.93
CA ALA A 49 -6.97 4.90 -4.99
C ALA A 49 -7.45 5.32 -3.59
N PRO A 50 -7.57 6.62 -3.31
CA PRO A 50 -8.11 7.06 -2.03
C PRO A 50 -9.59 6.65 -1.91
N ASN A 51 -9.96 6.15 -0.73
CA ASN A 51 -11.34 5.77 -0.45
C ASN A 51 -12.23 7.02 -0.50
N LYS A 52 -13.30 6.97 -1.31
CA LYS A 52 -14.20 8.12 -1.54
C LYS A 52 -15.21 8.33 -0.41
N ASN A 53 -15.32 7.40 0.54
CA ASN A 53 -16.22 7.53 1.67
C ASN A 53 -15.75 8.71 2.56
N PRO A 54 -16.61 9.75 2.75
CA PRO A 54 -16.25 10.93 3.52
C PRO A 54 -15.79 10.64 4.95
N LYS A 55 -16.22 9.52 5.55
CA LYS A 55 -15.85 9.15 6.93
C LYS A 55 -14.34 9.00 7.12
N TYR A 56 -13.63 8.56 6.07
CA TYR A 56 -12.19 8.35 6.14
C TYR A 56 -11.36 9.59 5.80
N LYS A 57 -11.96 10.66 5.24
CA LYS A 57 -11.23 11.89 4.88
C LYS A 57 -9.91 11.61 4.14
N PHE A 58 -9.90 10.65 3.22
CA PHE A 58 -8.74 10.21 2.43
C PHE A 58 -7.55 9.61 3.22
N ILE A 59 -7.75 9.21 4.49
CA ILE A 59 -6.71 8.47 5.25
C ILE A 59 -6.68 6.99 4.88
N LYS A 60 -7.76 6.49 4.26
CA LYS A 60 -7.87 5.12 3.77
C LYS A 60 -7.77 5.11 2.25
N TRP A 61 -7.02 4.16 1.72
CA TRP A 61 -6.88 3.94 0.28
C TRP A 61 -7.14 2.48 -0.02
N ASP A 62 -7.98 2.22 -1.01
CA ASP A 62 -8.38 0.88 -1.42
C ASP A 62 -7.68 0.49 -2.71
N GLY A 63 -7.48 -0.80 -2.88
CA GLY A 63 -6.89 -1.31 -4.11
C GLY A 63 -6.75 -2.81 -4.14
N TYR A 64 -5.74 -3.27 -4.86
CA TYR A 64 -5.37 -4.68 -4.87
C TYR A 64 -3.88 -4.89 -5.14
N LEU A 65 -3.38 -6.03 -4.67
CA LEU A 65 -2.13 -6.65 -5.12
C LEU A 65 -2.46 -7.72 -6.17
N GLN A 66 -1.68 -7.79 -7.24
CA GLN A 66 -1.87 -8.73 -8.33
C GLN A 66 -0.55 -9.36 -8.73
N VAL A 67 -0.55 -10.67 -9.00
CA VAL A 67 0.63 -11.37 -9.50
C VAL A 67 0.80 -11.02 -10.99
N PRO A 68 1.90 -10.37 -11.40
CA PRO A 68 2.09 -9.94 -12.80
C PRO A 68 2.02 -11.07 -13.83
N ALA A 69 2.61 -12.22 -13.49
CA ALA A 69 2.62 -13.41 -14.35
C ALA A 69 1.27 -14.16 -14.38
N ARG A 70 0.44 -13.98 -13.34
CA ARG A 70 -0.85 -14.66 -13.12
C ARG A 70 -1.91 -13.65 -12.67
N PRO A 71 -2.39 -12.76 -13.55
CA PRO A 71 -3.29 -11.66 -13.19
C PRO A 71 -4.60 -12.08 -12.50
N GLU A 72 -5.01 -13.33 -12.68
CA GLU A 72 -6.16 -13.92 -11.99
C GLU A 72 -5.92 -14.11 -10.48
N ILE A 73 -4.66 -14.16 -10.03
CA ILE A 73 -4.30 -14.19 -8.62
C ILE A 73 -4.18 -12.76 -8.12
N ARG A 74 -5.21 -12.33 -7.38
CA ARG A 74 -5.37 -10.95 -6.91
C ARG A 74 -5.97 -10.95 -5.51
N PHE A 75 -5.44 -10.08 -4.65
CA PHE A 75 -5.90 -9.88 -3.28
C PHE A 75 -6.28 -8.41 -3.10
N LYS A 76 -7.44 -8.11 -2.52
CA LYS A 76 -7.76 -6.74 -2.12
C LYS A 76 -6.72 -6.23 -1.13
N MET A 77 -6.48 -4.92 -1.17
CA MET A 77 -5.55 -4.27 -0.26
C MET A 77 -6.12 -2.96 0.27
N VAL A 78 -5.68 -2.61 1.47
CA VAL A 78 -5.99 -1.33 2.11
C VAL A 78 -4.71 -0.71 2.63
N ILE A 79 -4.54 0.59 2.36
CA ILE A 79 -3.50 1.40 2.97
C ILE A 79 -4.17 2.36 3.95
N LEU A 80 -3.69 2.35 5.19
CA LEU A 80 -4.13 3.27 6.23
C LEU A 80 -3.02 4.26 6.56
N LEU A 81 -3.34 5.53 6.47
CA LEU A 81 -2.49 6.62 6.92
C LEU A 81 -2.74 6.87 8.41
N PRO A 82 -1.71 6.90 9.25
CA PRO A 82 -1.87 7.19 10.67
C PRO A 82 -2.33 8.64 10.89
N SER A 83 -2.90 8.91 12.06
CA SER A 83 -3.45 10.24 12.38
C SER A 83 -2.40 11.36 12.43
N ASN A 84 -1.13 11.00 12.68
CA ASN A 84 0.04 11.86 12.66
C ASN A 84 0.84 11.78 11.35
N TYR A 85 0.28 11.19 10.29
CA TYR A 85 0.88 11.24 8.95
C TYR A 85 1.18 12.70 8.55
N PRO A 86 2.35 13.02 7.97
CA PRO A 86 3.39 12.10 7.49
C PRO A 86 4.54 11.81 8.44
N PHE A 87 4.43 12.15 9.72
CA PHE A 87 5.49 11.87 10.68
C PHE A 87 5.58 10.39 11.06
N ALA A 88 4.55 9.60 10.76
CA ALA A 88 4.59 8.14 10.78
C ALA A 88 4.24 7.58 9.41
N CYS A 89 4.80 6.41 9.10
CA CYS A 89 4.61 5.76 7.81
C CYS A 89 3.19 5.19 7.66
N PRO A 90 2.71 4.97 6.42
CA PRO A 90 1.49 4.21 6.17
C PRO A 90 1.59 2.77 6.69
N ARG A 91 0.43 2.12 6.84
CA ARG A 91 0.32 0.68 7.09
C ARG A 91 -0.36 0.01 5.92
N ALA A 92 0.16 -1.14 5.49
CA ALA A 92 -0.40 -1.92 4.39
C ALA A 92 -1.09 -3.17 4.92
N PHE A 93 -2.32 -3.38 4.46
CA PHE A 93 -3.11 -4.56 4.73
C PHE A 93 -3.55 -5.22 3.43
N ALA A 94 -3.70 -6.54 3.46
CA ALA A 94 -4.28 -7.33 2.37
C ALA A 94 -5.42 -8.19 2.93
N GLU A 95 -6.40 -8.55 2.11
CA GLU A 95 -7.51 -9.41 2.52
C GLU A 95 -7.00 -10.67 3.22
N GLU A 96 -7.70 -11.12 4.27
CA GLU A 96 -7.25 -12.18 5.17
C GLU A 96 -6.88 -13.49 4.44
N SER A 97 -7.57 -13.80 3.34
CA SER A 97 -7.33 -14.99 2.50
C SER A 97 -5.88 -15.10 2.03
N ILE A 98 -5.14 -13.99 1.90
CA ILE A 98 -3.73 -13.99 1.51
C ILE A 98 -2.86 -14.83 2.46
N ALA A 99 -3.24 -14.96 3.73
CA ALA A 99 -2.53 -15.76 4.73
C ALA A 99 -2.52 -17.25 4.41
N GLU A 100 -3.45 -17.72 3.57
CA GLU A 100 -3.45 -19.10 3.10
C GLU A 100 -2.44 -19.37 1.96
N TYR A 101 -1.95 -18.32 1.30
CA TYR A 101 -1.09 -18.40 0.11
C TYR A 101 0.31 -17.83 0.33
N ALA A 102 0.45 -16.85 1.20
CA ALA A 102 1.72 -16.25 1.55
C ALA A 102 2.45 -17.10 2.60
N GLY A 103 3.73 -16.78 2.80
CA GLY A 103 4.52 -17.33 3.90
C GLY A 103 4.03 -16.82 5.25
N LYS A 104 4.93 -16.82 6.25
CA LYS A 104 4.59 -16.41 7.62
C LYS A 104 4.08 -14.95 7.66
N ILE A 105 2.76 -14.78 7.78
CA ILE A 105 2.11 -13.51 8.08
C ILE A 105 1.77 -13.46 9.58
N PHE A 106 2.05 -12.34 10.23
CA PHE A 106 1.67 -12.12 11.62
C PHE A 106 0.20 -11.70 11.69
N LEU A 107 -0.69 -12.65 11.94
CA LEU A 107 -2.15 -12.44 12.08
C LEU A 107 -2.56 -11.66 13.34
N LYS A 108 -1.61 -11.07 14.08
CA LYS A 108 -1.91 -10.32 15.32
C LYS A 108 -2.56 -8.96 15.04
N ASN A 109 -2.37 -8.43 13.83
CA ASN A 109 -2.89 -7.12 13.44
C ASN A 109 -3.90 -7.28 12.30
N ILE A 110 -5.15 -7.50 12.69
CA ILE A 110 -6.30 -7.60 11.79
C ILE A 110 -7.03 -6.26 11.81
N TRP A 111 -7.39 -5.81 10.62
CA TRP A 111 -8.28 -4.68 10.43
C TRP A 111 -9.59 -5.18 9.82
N GLU A 112 -10.72 -4.78 10.40
CA GLU A 112 -12.05 -5.20 9.98
C GLU A 112 -12.81 -3.98 9.46
N GLU A 113 -13.39 -4.11 8.27
CA GLU A 113 -14.31 -3.13 7.69
C GLU A 113 -15.68 -3.17 8.37
N ASP A 114 -16.46 -2.10 8.18
CA ASP A 114 -17.86 -2.06 8.64
C ASP A 114 -18.74 -3.17 8.03
N ASP A 115 -18.37 -3.73 6.88
CA ASP A 115 -19.08 -4.84 6.22
C ASP A 115 -18.61 -6.24 6.69
N GLY A 116 -17.67 -6.29 7.63
CA GLY A 116 -17.09 -7.52 8.18
C GLY A 116 -15.93 -8.09 7.38
N GLU A 117 -15.51 -7.44 6.28
CA GLU A 117 -14.33 -7.87 5.53
C GLU A 117 -13.06 -7.67 6.36
N LYS A 118 -12.25 -8.72 6.48
CA LYS A 118 -11.03 -8.74 7.29
C LYS A 118 -9.79 -8.61 6.43
N PHE A 119 -8.86 -7.81 6.92
CA PHE A 119 -7.56 -7.59 6.32
C PHE A 119 -6.46 -7.84 7.34
N VAL A 120 -5.40 -8.51 6.90
CA VAL A 120 -4.20 -8.78 7.70
C VAL A 120 -3.10 -7.80 7.32
N MET A 121 -2.39 -7.27 8.32
CA MET A 121 -1.29 -6.37 8.06
C MET A 121 -0.11 -7.11 7.42
N ILE A 122 0.37 -6.61 6.28
CA ILE A 122 1.48 -7.19 5.52
C ILE A 122 2.78 -6.38 5.65
N CYS A 123 2.67 -5.07 5.94
CA CYS A 123 3.83 -4.20 6.12
C CYS A 123 3.54 -3.06 7.12
N HIS A 124 4.48 -2.82 8.04
CA HIS A 124 4.52 -1.63 8.90
C HIS A 124 5.89 -1.44 9.59
N ASP A 125 6.54 -2.55 10.00
CA ASP A 125 7.65 -2.48 10.95
C ASP A 125 8.95 -1.89 10.38
N HIS A 126 9.36 -2.25 9.18
CA HIS A 126 10.74 -1.97 8.76
C HIS A 126 10.98 -0.46 8.54
N MET A 127 10.06 0.23 7.86
CA MET A 127 10.16 1.67 7.66
C MET A 127 9.89 2.50 8.93
N GLU A 128 9.23 1.92 9.95
CA GLU A 128 8.96 2.58 11.24
C GLU A 128 10.12 2.37 12.24
N THR A 129 10.86 1.27 12.13
CA THR A 129 11.89 0.87 13.13
C THR A 129 13.32 1.18 12.72
N VAL A 130 13.60 1.37 11.43
CA VAL A 130 14.94 1.73 10.94
C VAL A 130 15.06 3.25 10.84
N ASP A 131 16.07 3.79 11.50
CA ASP A 131 16.40 5.21 11.45
C ASP A 131 16.48 5.70 9.99
N GLU A 132 15.80 6.81 9.72
CA GLU A 132 15.75 7.47 8.40
C GLU A 132 15.11 6.66 7.25
N ALA A 133 14.53 5.48 7.52
CA ALA A 133 13.83 4.72 6.49
C ALA A 133 12.57 5.44 5.99
N TRP A 134 11.82 6.07 6.92
CA TRP A 134 10.70 6.95 6.63
C TRP A 134 10.98 8.39 7.06
N THR A 135 10.70 9.33 6.16
CA THR A 135 10.78 10.77 6.43
C THR A 135 9.54 11.49 5.89
N PRO A 136 9.09 12.60 6.51
CA PRO A 136 7.86 13.30 6.14
C PRO A 136 7.75 13.79 4.68
N ASP A 137 8.89 13.93 3.98
CA ASP A 137 8.97 14.32 2.57
C ASP A 137 8.69 13.16 1.60
N LEU A 138 8.60 11.92 2.11
CA LEU A 138 8.23 10.74 1.36
C LEU A 138 6.72 10.65 1.17
N THR A 139 6.34 9.84 0.18
CA THR A 139 4.96 9.70 -0.32
C THR A 139 4.53 8.25 -0.19
N ILE A 140 3.24 7.98 -0.38
CA ILE A 140 2.72 6.60 -0.45
C ILE A 140 3.44 5.80 -1.54
N ALA A 141 3.81 6.43 -2.66
CA ALA A 141 4.57 5.76 -3.71
C ALA A 141 5.95 5.26 -3.22
N HIS A 142 6.63 6.04 -2.37
CA HIS A 142 7.90 5.61 -1.77
C HIS A 142 7.71 4.41 -0.84
N PHE A 143 6.66 4.44 -0.01
CA PHE A 143 6.28 3.31 0.84
C PHE A 143 6.02 2.04 0.01
N PHE A 144 5.31 2.17 -1.12
CA PHE A 144 5.07 1.02 -2.01
C PHE A 144 6.36 0.42 -2.57
N ILE A 145 7.31 1.26 -2.97
CA ILE A 145 8.56 0.81 -3.60
C ILE A 145 9.51 0.20 -2.59
N ARG A 146 9.62 0.83 -1.40
CA ARG A 146 10.60 0.47 -0.39
C ARG A 146 10.15 -0.65 0.53
N GLU A 147 8.84 -0.82 0.70
CA GLU A 147 8.29 -1.77 1.66
C GLU A 147 7.39 -2.79 0.97
N VAL A 148 6.24 -2.35 0.44
CA VAL A 148 5.19 -3.25 -0.07
C VAL A 148 5.70 -4.12 -1.22
N TYR A 149 6.48 -3.54 -2.14
CA TYR A 149 7.04 -4.26 -3.29
C TYR A 149 7.98 -5.39 -2.84
N TYR A 150 8.85 -5.14 -1.86
CA TYR A 150 9.80 -6.16 -1.39
C TYR A 150 9.08 -7.33 -0.74
N TRP A 151 8.11 -7.03 0.13
CA TRP A 151 7.27 -8.07 0.71
C TRP A 151 6.54 -8.84 -0.38
N TRP A 152 5.85 -8.14 -1.28
CA TRP A 152 5.07 -8.76 -2.35
C TRP A 152 5.91 -9.63 -3.28
N ALA A 153 7.06 -9.13 -3.73
CA ALA A 153 7.99 -9.84 -4.60
C ALA A 153 8.51 -11.14 -3.95
N ALA A 154 8.78 -11.13 -2.65
CA ALA A 154 9.22 -12.31 -1.92
C ALA A 154 8.13 -13.40 -1.83
N GLN A 155 6.84 -13.03 -1.88
CA GLN A 155 5.74 -13.98 -1.75
C GLN A 155 5.27 -14.60 -3.09
N GLN A 156 5.53 -13.96 -4.24
CA GLN A 156 4.84 -14.31 -5.50
C GLN A 156 4.98 -15.79 -5.89
N ASN A 157 6.18 -16.36 -5.84
CA ASN A 157 6.40 -17.74 -6.26
C ASN A 157 5.68 -18.73 -5.34
N LEU A 158 5.67 -18.47 -4.03
CA LEU A 158 4.97 -19.29 -3.05
C LEU A 158 3.45 -19.22 -3.26
N ILE A 159 2.92 -18.02 -3.45
CA ILE A 159 1.50 -17.78 -3.72
C ILE A 159 1.06 -18.54 -4.99
N ILE A 160 1.84 -18.46 -6.07
CA ILE A 160 1.55 -19.17 -7.33
C ILE A 160 1.53 -20.69 -7.10
N ASP A 161 2.50 -21.23 -6.38
CA ASP A 161 2.60 -22.67 -6.10
C ASP A 161 1.39 -23.17 -5.28
N ILE A 162 1.06 -22.49 -4.19
CA ILE A 162 -0.09 -22.85 -3.35
C ILE A 162 -1.41 -22.70 -4.11
N TRP A 163 -1.56 -21.63 -4.89
CA TRP A 163 -2.73 -21.44 -5.75
C TRP A 163 -2.92 -22.59 -6.73
N ASN A 164 -1.85 -22.99 -7.42
CA ASN A 164 -1.89 -24.10 -8.38
C ASN A 164 -2.23 -25.44 -7.70
N LYS A 165 -1.83 -25.65 -6.44
CA LYS A 165 -2.15 -26.87 -5.69
C LYS A 165 -3.63 -26.94 -5.30
N LYS A 166 -4.25 -25.81 -4.96
CA LYS A 166 -5.65 -25.74 -4.55
C LYS A 166 -6.65 -25.80 -5.71
N ASN A 167 -6.23 -25.43 -6.91
CA ASN A 167 -7.08 -25.32 -8.11
C ASN A 167 -6.77 -26.39 -9.17
N LYS A 168 -6.12 -27.50 -8.76
CA LYS A 168 -5.97 -28.73 -9.55
C LYS A 168 -6.98 -29.76 -9.07
#